data_AF-A0A661H7P9-F1
#
_entry.id   AF-A0A661H7P9-F1
#
_cell.length_a   1.000
_cell.length_b   1.000
_cell.length_c   1.000
_cell.angle_alpha   90.00
_cell.angle_beta   90.00
_cell.angle_gamma   90.00
#
_symmetry.space_group_name_H-M   'P 1'
#
loop_
_entity.id
_entity.type
_entity.pdbx_description
1 polymer ?
#
loop_
_entity_poly.entity_id
_entity_poly.type
_entity_poly.pdbx_seq_one_letter_code
_entity_poly.pdbx_strand_id
1 'polypeptide(L)'
;MNKSWINLIMGVGLAGSVAMAAGTANAEEHETAAGRAKADFVNYCASCHGLDGTGNGPMASELKGKPADLTLLSKNNGGKFPYMKIRKTVDGSMETGSLRAHSSKEMPVWGDVFRR
;
A
#
# COMPACT_ATOMS: atom_id res chain seq x y z
N MET A 1 -24.26 47.79 -58.60
CA MET A 1 -23.29 47.21 -59.57
C MET A 1 -22.03 46.88 -58.78
N ASN A 2 -21.95 45.65 -58.22
CA ASN A 2 -20.99 44.58 -58.58
C ASN A 2 -19.51 45.07 -58.60
N LYS A 3 -18.54 44.45 -57.92
CA LYS A 3 -18.31 43.03 -57.67
C LYS A 3 -17.52 42.85 -56.36
N SER A 4 -17.84 41.77 -55.65
CA SER A 4 -16.96 41.07 -54.69
C SER A 4 -15.58 40.83 -55.32
N TRP A 5 -14.49 40.77 -54.54
CA TRP A 5 -13.30 39.90 -54.73
C TRP A 5 -12.47 39.86 -53.43
N ILE A 6 -12.54 38.70 -52.77
CA ILE A 6 -11.47 37.94 -52.09
C ILE A 6 -10.17 38.69 -51.81
N ASN A 7 -9.78 38.77 -50.52
CA ASN A 7 -8.46 38.31 -50.11
C ASN A 7 -8.43 37.83 -48.66
N LEU A 8 -7.92 36.61 -48.54
CA LEU A 8 -7.76 35.78 -47.36
C LEU A 8 -6.36 36.05 -46.82
N ILE A 9 -6.22 36.62 -45.62
CA ILE A 9 -4.99 36.46 -44.85
C ILE A 9 -5.35 36.18 -43.40
N MET A 10 -5.12 34.90 -43.09
CA MET A 10 -5.15 34.24 -41.81
C MET A 10 -4.15 34.92 -40.85
N GLY A 11 -4.65 35.68 -39.89
CA GLY A 11 -3.87 36.23 -38.77
C GLY A 11 -4.06 35.36 -37.54
N VAL A 12 -3.20 34.36 -37.39
CA VAL A 12 -3.11 33.50 -36.20
C VAL A 12 -2.73 34.36 -34.99
N GLY A 13 -3.70 34.66 -34.12
CA GLY A 13 -3.47 35.16 -32.77
C GLY A 13 -3.31 33.98 -31.83
N LEU A 14 -2.07 33.49 -31.69
CA LEU A 14 -1.71 32.42 -30.76
C LEU A 14 -1.78 32.95 -29.32
N ALA A 15 -2.98 32.99 -28.74
CA ALA A 15 -3.15 33.14 -27.30
C ALA A 15 -2.71 31.82 -26.65
N GLY A 16 -1.46 31.79 -26.17
CA GLY A 16 -0.86 30.64 -25.51
C GLY A 16 -1.61 30.29 -24.22
N SER A 17 -2.52 29.32 -24.31
CA SER A 17 -3.05 28.60 -23.17
C SER A 17 -1.96 27.68 -22.61
N VAL A 18 -1.35 28.08 -21.50
CA VAL A 18 -0.53 27.19 -20.66
C VAL A 18 -1.48 26.15 -20.06
N ALA A 19 -1.51 24.96 -20.65
CA ALA A 19 -2.20 23.81 -20.09
C ALA A 19 -1.38 23.29 -18.89
N MET A 20 -1.92 23.45 -17.68
CA MET A 20 -1.42 22.79 -16.47
C MET A 20 -1.63 21.27 -16.58
N ALA A 21 -0.58 20.57 -17.00
CA ALA A 21 -0.49 19.11 -16.89
C ALA A 21 0.09 18.74 -15.51
N ALA A 22 -0.74 18.77 -14.47
CA ALA A 22 -0.38 18.24 -13.15
C ALA A 22 -1.55 17.42 -12.62
N GLY A 23 -1.57 16.10 -12.87
CA GLY A 23 -2.63 15.26 -12.33
C GLY A 23 -2.55 13.74 -12.54
N THR A 24 -1.77 13.23 -13.49
CA THR A 24 -1.85 11.79 -13.84
C THR A 24 -0.86 10.87 -13.11
N ALA A 25 0.15 11.40 -12.41
CA ALA A 25 1.21 10.57 -11.82
C ALA A 25 0.77 9.74 -10.58
N ASN A 26 -0.31 10.12 -9.88
CA ASN A 26 -0.64 9.52 -8.58
C ASN A 26 -1.49 8.24 -8.65
N ALA A 27 -2.25 8.03 -9.73
CA ALA A 27 -3.16 6.88 -9.83
C ALA A 27 -2.41 5.57 -10.08
N GLU A 28 -1.42 5.60 -10.98
CA GLU A 28 -0.62 4.43 -11.35
C GLU A 28 0.33 4.00 -10.21
N GLU A 29 0.90 4.95 -9.46
CA GLU A 29 1.74 4.66 -8.30
C GLU A 29 0.94 4.04 -7.14
N HIS A 30 -0.28 4.52 -6.89
CA HIS A 30 -1.13 3.98 -5.82
C HIS A 30 -1.61 2.55 -6.13
N GLU A 31 -1.97 2.27 -7.38
CA GLU A 31 -2.42 0.94 -7.79
C GLU A 31 -1.28 -0.09 -7.78
N THR A 32 -0.06 0.32 -8.19
CA THR A 32 1.14 -0.52 -8.06
C THR A 32 1.55 -0.72 -6.59
N ALA A 33 1.37 0.27 -5.72
CA ALA A 33 1.60 0.11 -4.28
C ALA A 33 0.61 -0.86 -3.64
N ALA A 34 -0.69 -0.75 -3.97
CA ALA A 34 -1.72 -1.66 -3.49
C ALA A 34 -1.51 -3.10 -4.01
N GLY A 35 -1.14 -3.24 -5.29
CA GLY A 35 -0.78 -4.53 -5.89
C GLY A 35 0.41 -5.19 -5.18
N ARG A 36 1.47 -4.42 -4.91
CA ARG A 36 2.64 -4.89 -4.14
C ARG A 36 2.25 -5.29 -2.71
N ALA A 37 1.46 -4.48 -2.02
CA ALA A 37 1.03 -4.79 -0.65
C ALA A 37 0.20 -6.08 -0.59
N LYS A 38 -0.66 -6.34 -1.59
CA LYS A 38 -1.42 -7.59 -1.70
C LYS A 38 -0.49 -8.79 -1.90
N ALA A 39 0.50 -8.67 -2.79
CA ALA A 39 1.47 -9.74 -3.05
C ALA A 39 2.31 -10.02 -1.79
N ASP A 40 2.80 -8.98 -1.11
CA ASP A 40 3.54 -9.09 0.15
C ASP A 40 2.70 -9.82 1.20
N PHE A 41 1.41 -9.48 1.34
CA PHE A 41 0.53 -10.18 2.28
C PHE A 41 0.36 -11.67 1.96
N VAL A 42 0.18 -12.03 0.69
CA VAL A 42 0.03 -13.44 0.28
C VAL A 42 1.33 -14.22 0.54
N ASN A 43 2.48 -13.64 0.18
CA ASN A 43 3.77 -14.32 0.25
C ASN A 43 4.29 -14.49 1.67
N TYR A 44 4.02 -13.50 2.53
CA TYR A 44 4.61 -13.44 3.85
C TYR A 44 3.55 -13.68 4.94
N CYS A 45 2.40 -13.01 4.89
CA CYS A 45 1.47 -13.00 6.03
C CYS A 45 0.44 -14.15 6.03
N ALA A 46 -0.04 -14.57 4.85
CA ALA A 46 -1.23 -15.41 4.71
C ALA A 46 -1.06 -16.85 5.23
N SER A 47 0.17 -17.36 5.28
CA SER A 47 0.46 -18.71 5.83
C SER A 47 0.07 -18.83 7.31
N CYS A 48 0.19 -17.73 8.07
CA CYS A 48 -0.19 -17.66 9.48
C CYS A 48 -1.56 -17.00 9.66
N HIS A 49 -1.83 -15.89 8.98
CA HIS A 49 -3.04 -15.09 9.20
C HIS A 49 -4.23 -15.49 8.34
N GLY A 50 -4.06 -16.35 7.34
CA GLY A 50 -5.08 -16.66 6.32
C GLY A 50 -5.12 -15.60 5.22
N LEU A 51 -5.69 -15.96 4.07
CA LEU A 51 -5.89 -15.02 2.95
C LEU A 51 -6.90 -13.90 3.31
N ASP A 52 -7.76 -14.16 4.28
CA ASP A 52 -8.74 -13.24 4.85
C ASP A 52 -8.20 -12.42 6.04
N GLY A 53 -7.00 -12.77 6.54
CA GLY A 53 -6.36 -12.07 7.66
C GLY A 53 -6.97 -12.34 9.03
N THR A 54 -7.85 -13.33 9.18
CA THR A 54 -8.58 -13.57 10.45
C THR A 54 -7.78 -14.40 11.46
N GLY A 55 -6.54 -14.77 11.13
CA GLY A 55 -5.68 -15.59 11.98
C GLY A 55 -5.86 -17.09 11.79
N ASN A 56 -6.60 -17.52 10.76
CA ASN A 56 -6.91 -18.93 10.48
C ASN A 56 -6.08 -19.48 9.30
N GLY A 57 -4.82 -19.06 9.18
CA GLY A 57 -3.92 -19.54 8.13
C GLY A 57 -3.58 -21.03 8.28
N PRO A 58 -3.08 -21.68 7.21
CA PRO A 58 -2.75 -23.11 7.23
C PRO A 58 -1.74 -23.50 8.31
N MET A 59 -0.89 -22.58 8.78
CA MET A 59 0.06 -22.82 9.88
C MET A 59 -0.52 -22.57 11.27
N ALA A 60 -1.75 -22.07 11.40
CA ALA A 60 -2.29 -21.59 12.67
C ALA A 60 -2.35 -22.66 13.76
N SER A 61 -2.60 -23.94 13.40
CA SER A 61 -2.64 -25.07 14.35
C SER A 61 -1.26 -25.47 14.88
N GLU A 62 -0.20 -25.18 14.12
CA GLU A 62 1.18 -25.57 14.43
C GLU A 62 1.88 -24.57 15.35
N LEU A 63 1.28 -23.39 15.55
CA LEU A 63 1.85 -22.31 16.35
C LEU A 63 1.43 -22.43 17.81
N LYS A 64 2.39 -22.19 18.73
CA LYS A 64 2.13 -22.15 20.18
C LYS A 64 1.08 -21.10 20.58
N GLY A 65 0.94 -20.04 19.79
CA GLY A 65 -0.04 -18.98 20.00
C GLY A 65 -0.84 -18.74 18.73
N LYS A 66 -2.15 -18.53 18.89
CA LYS A 66 -3.03 -18.22 17.76
C LYS A 66 -2.59 -16.91 17.08
N PRO A 67 -2.41 -16.88 15.75
CA PRO A 67 -2.19 -15.65 15.01
C PRO A 67 -3.32 -14.64 15.24
N ALA A 68 -2.97 -13.36 15.36
CA ALA A 68 -3.95 -12.29 15.57
C ALA A 68 -4.91 -12.17 14.37
N ASP A 69 -6.15 -11.78 14.64
CA ASP A 69 -7.08 -11.34 13.60
C ASP A 69 -6.72 -9.89 13.19
N LEU A 70 -6.15 -9.74 11.99
CA LEU A 70 -5.68 -8.46 11.46
C LEU A 70 -6.84 -7.55 11.03
N THR A 71 -8.03 -8.12 10.78
CA THR A 71 -9.22 -7.35 10.40
C THR A 71 -9.71 -6.47 11.54
N LEU A 72 -9.34 -6.81 12.78
CA LEU A 72 -9.73 -6.07 13.99
C LEU A 72 -8.78 -4.93 14.35
N LEU A 73 -7.66 -4.75 13.62
CA LEU A 73 -6.63 -3.76 13.99
C LEU A 73 -7.17 -2.34 14.12
N SER A 74 -7.96 -1.88 13.15
CA SER A 74 -8.57 -0.55 13.21
C SER A 74 -9.62 -0.47 14.31
N LYS A 75 -10.50 -1.47 14.43
CA LYS A 75 -11.55 -1.53 15.46
C LYS A 75 -10.96 -1.45 16.87
N ASN A 76 -9.91 -2.22 17.14
CA ASN A 76 -9.23 -2.28 18.42
C ASN A 76 -8.41 -1.02 18.74
N ASN A 77 -8.26 -0.12 17.77
CA ASN A 77 -7.47 1.09 17.89
C ASN A 77 -8.31 2.35 17.55
N GLY A 78 -9.57 2.36 18.01
CA GLY A 78 -10.48 3.51 17.92
C GLY A 78 -10.93 3.83 16.50
N GLY A 79 -11.05 2.82 15.65
CA GLY A 79 -11.36 2.96 14.22
C GLY A 79 -10.18 3.37 13.35
N LYS A 80 -8.99 3.59 13.92
CA LYS A 80 -7.80 4.04 13.19
C LYS A 80 -6.76 2.92 13.07
N PHE A 81 -6.30 2.65 11.86
CA PHE A 81 -5.25 1.66 11.65
C PHE A 81 -3.94 2.12 12.32
N PRO A 82 -3.33 1.32 13.22
CA PRO A 82 -2.15 1.73 13.98
C PRO A 82 -0.85 1.56 13.17
N TYR A 83 -0.73 2.27 12.05
CA TYR A 83 0.32 2.09 11.04
C TYR A 83 1.73 1.97 11.62
N MET A 84 2.16 2.93 12.45
CA MET A 84 3.52 2.94 12.99
C MET A 84 3.81 1.77 13.93
N LYS A 85 2.81 1.31 14.69
CA LYS A 85 2.95 0.14 15.56
C LYS A 85 3.11 -1.13 14.72
N ILE A 86 2.28 -1.29 13.69
CA ILE A 86 2.35 -2.45 12.79
C ILE A 86 3.65 -2.46 12.01
N ARG A 87 4.07 -1.33 11.46
CA ARG A 87 5.34 -1.21 10.73
C ARG A 87 6.52 -1.67 11.58
N LYS A 88 6.63 -1.14 12.81
CA LYS A 88 7.67 -1.55 13.76
C LYS A 88 7.59 -3.03 14.16
N THR A 89 6.39 -3.61 14.12
CA THR A 89 6.18 -5.03 14.42
C THR A 89 6.68 -5.90 13.27
N VAL A 90 6.35 -5.52 12.03
CA VAL A 90 6.70 -6.27 10.81
C VAL A 90 8.19 -6.19 10.50
N ASP A 91 8.80 -5.01 10.66
CA ASP A 91 10.23 -4.79 10.37
C ASP A 91 11.17 -5.20 11.53
N GLY A 92 10.60 -5.61 12.68
CA GLY A 92 11.34 -6.05 13.86
C GLY A 92 11.91 -4.92 14.74
N SER A 93 11.59 -3.65 14.48
CA SER A 93 12.07 -2.48 15.24
C SER A 93 11.26 -2.14 16.50
N MET A 94 10.31 -2.98 16.92
CA MET A 94 9.66 -2.82 18.23
C MET A 94 10.59 -3.22 19.38
N GLU A 95 10.87 -2.25 20.25
CA GLU A 95 11.74 -2.36 21.45
C GLU A 95 11.21 -3.32 22.53
N THR A 96 9.92 -3.65 22.56
CA THR A 96 9.30 -4.37 23.69
C THR A 96 9.13 -5.87 23.41
N GLY A 97 9.89 -6.68 24.16
CA GLY A 97 9.78 -8.13 24.17
C GLY A 97 8.40 -8.62 24.62
N SER A 98 7.74 -9.41 23.77
CA SER A 98 6.69 -10.40 24.10
C SER A 98 6.17 -11.13 22.84
N LEU A 99 6.43 -10.64 21.62
CA LEU A 99 5.96 -11.31 20.38
C LEU A 99 6.82 -12.54 19.96
N ARG A 100 7.50 -13.18 20.91
CA ARG A 100 8.40 -14.30 20.65
C ARG A 100 7.65 -15.63 20.65
N ALA A 101 6.75 -15.80 19.69
CA ALA A 101 6.35 -17.15 19.27
C ALA A 101 7.57 -17.93 18.71
N HIS A 102 8.60 -17.21 18.28
CA HIS A 102 9.90 -17.70 17.87
C HIS A 102 10.99 -17.01 18.71
N SER A 103 11.85 -17.80 19.32
CA SER A 103 12.68 -17.43 20.49
C SER A 103 13.85 -16.48 20.21
N SER A 104 14.21 -16.21 18.95
CA SER A 104 15.34 -15.35 18.62
C SER A 104 14.92 -13.89 18.38
N LYS A 105 15.89 -12.98 18.50
CA LYS A 105 15.79 -11.57 18.08
C LYS A 105 15.51 -11.41 16.58
N GLU A 106 15.64 -12.51 15.85
CA GLU A 106 15.37 -12.69 14.44
C GLU A 106 13.97 -13.33 14.30
N MET A 107 12.91 -12.53 14.36
CA MET A 107 11.67 -12.88 13.68
C MET A 107 10.76 -11.65 13.49
N PRO A 108 9.99 -11.61 12.38
CA PRO A 108 9.77 -12.74 11.48
C PRO A 108 10.90 -12.92 10.45
N VAL A 109 10.90 -14.07 9.75
CA VAL A 109 11.80 -14.46 8.62
C VAL A 109 11.91 -13.34 7.57
N TRP A 110 10.97 -12.39 7.60
CA TRP A 110 10.74 -11.35 6.62
C TRP A 110 11.06 -9.95 7.14
N GLY A 111 11.49 -9.77 8.39
CA GLY A 111 11.80 -8.43 8.91
C GLY A 111 12.76 -7.67 8.00
N ASP A 112 13.80 -8.37 7.53
CA ASP A 112 14.77 -7.91 6.54
C ASP A 112 14.13 -7.52 5.20
N VAL A 113 13.12 -8.26 4.74
CA VAL A 113 12.36 -7.97 3.50
C VAL A 113 11.62 -6.63 3.60
N PHE A 114 11.18 -6.26 4.80
CA PHE A 114 10.37 -5.06 5.03
C PHE A 114 11.18 -3.85 5.55
N ARG A 115 12.49 -3.97 5.79
CA ARG A 115 13.40 -2.86 6.16
C ARG A 115 13.89 -2.03 4.95
N ARG A 116 12.98 -1.64 4.07
CA ARG A 116 13.25 -0.82 2.87
C ARG A 116 12.88 0.65 3.07
#